data_AF-A0A926QVE5-F1
#
_entry.id   AF-A0A926QVE5-F1
#
_cell.length_a   1.000
_cell.length_b   1.000
_cell.length_c   1.000
_cell.angle_alpha   90.00
_cell.angle_beta   90.00
_cell.angle_gamma   90.00
#
_symmetry.space_group_name_H-M   'P 1'
#
loop_
_entity.id
_entity.type
_entity.pdbx_description
1 polymer ?
#
loop_
_entity_poly.entity_id
_entity_poly.type
_entity_poly.pdbx_seq_one_letter_code
_entity_poly.pdbx_strand_id
1 'polypeptide(L)'
;MGKGTGDSRHRSQQFRRSGRLPPGGIRSGDFGIESRPPGYLLRVDEDAVDAGRFEALLRRARTVTGDPRATARLLGEAVELWRGTEGFADHADEGFVRAEARRLEEQRLTALEELAEARLALGEHALVAAELSEPVAAHPLRERLRAAHVRALYLQGRQDEALAGLGEVRDRLRDDLGINPGPELSALRSSRRSVVGPQFTASCLVAGTGASHLLACMDN
;
A
#
# COMPACT_ATOMS: atom_id res chain seq x y z
N MET A 1 -51.56 -26.10 34.27
CA MET A 1 -50.84 -26.80 33.19
C MET A 1 -50.19 -25.77 32.28
N GLY A 2 -48.89 -25.55 32.43
CA GLY A 2 -48.11 -24.72 31.51
C GLY A 2 -47.51 -25.58 30.40
N LYS A 3 -47.28 -24.99 29.23
CA LYS A 3 -46.07 -25.17 28.42
C LYS A 3 -45.87 -23.92 27.57
N GLY A 4 -44.85 -23.15 27.92
CA GLY A 4 -44.30 -22.07 27.11
C GLY A 4 -42.81 -22.34 26.86
N THR A 5 -42.48 -22.35 25.57
CA THR A 5 -41.25 -21.79 24.97
C THR A 5 -39.87 -22.34 25.35
N GLY A 6 -39.25 -22.96 24.34
CA GLY A 6 -38.08 -22.33 23.68
C GLY A 6 -36.72 -22.62 24.30
N ASP A 7 -36.13 -23.76 23.90
CA ASP A 7 -34.70 -24.05 24.00
C ASP A 7 -33.92 -23.02 23.18
N SER A 8 -33.25 -22.08 23.85
CA SER A 8 -32.25 -21.17 23.26
C SER A 8 -30.90 -21.46 23.89
N ARG A 9 -30.15 -22.35 23.26
CA ARG A 9 -28.74 -22.62 23.55
C ARG A 9 -27.90 -21.44 23.07
N HIS A 10 -27.68 -20.45 23.94
CA HIS A 10 -26.61 -19.49 23.74
C HIS A 10 -25.35 -19.96 24.46
N ARG A 11 -24.39 -20.39 23.63
CA ARG A 11 -23.07 -20.90 23.98
C ARG A 11 -22.17 -19.71 24.30
N SER A 12 -22.18 -19.26 25.56
CA SER A 12 -21.26 -18.24 26.06
C SER A 12 -19.85 -18.83 26.16
N GLN A 13 -19.02 -18.62 25.13
CA GLN A 13 -17.60 -18.99 25.17
C GLN A 13 -16.86 -17.99 26.07
N GLN A 14 -16.67 -18.37 27.33
CA GLN A 14 -15.82 -17.67 28.29
C GLN A 14 -14.35 -17.89 27.91
N PHE A 15 -13.74 -16.96 27.18
CA PHE A 15 -12.27 -16.91 27.08
C PHE A 15 -11.70 -16.28 28.35
N ARG A 16 -11.46 -17.10 29.38
CA ARG A 16 -10.56 -16.74 30.48
C ARG A 16 -9.11 -16.89 29.99
N ARG A 17 -8.46 -15.79 29.61
CA ARG A 17 -7.00 -15.77 29.38
C ARG A 17 -6.30 -15.63 30.74
N SER A 18 -5.80 -16.75 31.25
CA SER A 18 -4.99 -16.80 32.47
C SER A 18 -3.56 -16.34 32.16
N GLY A 19 -3.23 -15.12 32.55
CA GLY A 19 -1.86 -14.65 32.69
C GLY A 19 -1.80 -13.78 33.94
N ARG A 20 -1.33 -14.34 35.05
CA ARG A 20 -1.14 -13.59 36.30
C ARG A 20 0.06 -12.66 36.08
N LEU A 21 -0.16 -11.35 36.09
CA LEU A 21 0.92 -10.37 36.11
C LEU A 21 1.68 -10.45 37.45
N PRO A 22 3.01 -10.29 37.46
CA PRO A 22 3.76 -10.07 38.70
C PRO A 22 3.34 -8.74 39.37
N PRO A 23 3.62 -8.56 40.67
CA PRO A 23 3.17 -7.39 41.42
C PRO A 23 3.75 -6.10 40.83
N GLY A 24 2.87 -5.13 40.51
CA GLY A 24 3.25 -3.79 40.02
C GLY A 24 2.69 -3.37 38.65
N GLY A 25 1.83 -4.17 38.00
CA GLY A 25 1.24 -3.83 36.71
C GLY A 25 -0.14 -3.16 36.79
N ILE A 26 -0.40 -2.20 35.91
CA ILE A 26 -1.73 -1.60 35.68
C ILE A 26 -2.31 -2.21 34.40
N ARG A 27 -3.57 -2.68 34.45
CA ARG A 27 -4.32 -3.14 33.27
C ARG A 27 -5.40 -2.14 32.91
N SER A 28 -5.51 -1.82 31.63
CA SER A 28 -6.72 -1.22 31.05
C SER A 28 -7.07 -2.07 29.83
N GLY A 29 -8.22 -2.76 29.86
CA GLY A 29 -8.78 -3.59 28.78
C GLY A 29 -7.76 -4.36 27.91
N ASP A 30 -7.28 -3.65 26.89
CA ASP A 30 -6.55 -4.14 25.71
C ASP A 30 -5.02 -4.05 25.83
N PHE A 31 -4.49 -3.48 26.91
CA PHE A 31 -3.05 -3.45 27.17
C PHE A 31 -2.70 -3.54 28.67
N GLY A 32 -1.49 -4.01 28.96
CA GLY A 32 -0.95 -4.11 30.31
C GLY A 32 0.47 -3.56 30.37
N ILE A 33 0.76 -2.75 31.38
CA ILE A 33 2.12 -2.28 31.64
C ILE A 33 2.70 -3.10 32.78
N GLU A 34 3.89 -3.66 32.57
CA GLU A 34 4.59 -4.49 33.54
C GLU A 34 5.90 -3.81 33.93
N SER A 35 6.08 -3.48 35.21
CA SER A 35 7.35 -2.99 35.74
C SER A 35 8.36 -4.14 35.79
N ARG A 36 9.47 -4.04 35.06
CA ARG A 36 10.55 -5.05 35.00
C ARG A 36 11.90 -4.37 34.93
N PRO A 37 12.83 -4.58 35.89
CA PRO A 37 14.17 -3.98 35.80
C PRO A 37 14.85 -4.30 34.45
N PRO A 38 15.43 -3.30 33.74
CA PRO A 38 15.65 -1.91 34.13
C PRO A 38 14.54 -0.89 33.71
N GLY A 39 13.30 -1.31 33.42
CA GLY A 39 12.24 -0.39 32.99
C GLY A 39 10.82 -0.95 33.01
N TYR A 40 10.06 -0.68 31.95
CA TYR A 40 8.66 -1.09 31.81
C TYR A 40 8.46 -1.83 30.49
N LEU A 41 7.58 -2.82 30.49
CA LEU A 41 7.16 -3.56 29.32
C LEU A 41 5.69 -3.26 29.06
N LEU A 42 5.38 -2.67 27.91
CA LEU A 42 4.02 -2.59 27.40
C LEU A 42 3.65 -3.91 26.73
N ARG A 43 2.62 -4.58 27.23
CA ARG A 43 2.00 -5.76 26.63
C ARG A 43 0.74 -5.32 25.93
N VAL A 44 0.76 -5.40 24.61
CA VAL A 44 -0.36 -5.07 23.73
C VAL A 44 -0.40 -6.15 22.65
N ASP A 45 -1.60 -6.59 22.25
CA ASP A 45 -1.73 -7.48 21.09
C ASP A 45 -1.26 -6.70 19.83
N GLU A 46 -0.63 -7.37 18.87
CA GLU A 46 -0.01 -6.71 17.71
C GLU A 46 -1.04 -5.90 16.89
N ASP A 47 -2.26 -6.40 16.80
CA ASP A 47 -3.39 -5.75 16.13
C ASP A 47 -4.16 -4.78 17.04
N ALA A 48 -3.72 -4.53 18.28
CA ALA A 48 -4.28 -3.48 19.12
C ALA A 48 -3.64 -2.10 18.87
N VAL A 49 -2.57 -2.04 18.07
CA VAL A 49 -1.96 -0.80 17.56
C VAL A 49 -2.14 -0.68 16.05
N ASP A 50 -2.27 0.56 15.56
CA ASP A 50 -2.43 0.88 14.13
C ASP A 50 -1.27 0.37 13.28
N ALA A 51 -0.02 0.54 13.72
CA ALA A 51 1.17 0.04 13.04
C ALA A 51 1.13 -1.48 12.84
N GLY A 52 0.73 -2.24 13.85
CA GLY A 52 0.64 -3.70 13.74
C GLY A 52 -0.57 -4.17 12.93
N ARG A 53 -1.71 -3.44 12.98
CA ARG A 53 -2.83 -3.66 12.05
C ARG A 53 -2.42 -3.43 10.60
N PHE A 54 -1.70 -2.34 10.34
CA PHE A 54 -1.17 -1.98 9.03
C PHE A 54 -0.30 -3.11 8.49
N GLU A 55 0.70 -3.56 9.26
CA GLU A 55 1.57 -4.67 8.84
C GLU A 55 0.82 -5.99 8.63
N ALA A 56 -0.16 -6.30 9.49
CA ALA A 56 -0.98 -7.48 9.33
C ALA A 56 -1.79 -7.45 8.02
N LEU A 57 -2.34 -6.28 7.64
CA LEU A 57 -3.04 -6.10 6.37
C LEU A 57 -2.07 -6.25 5.18
N LEU A 58 -0.87 -5.67 5.25
CA LEU A 58 0.15 -5.86 4.20
C LEU A 58 0.54 -7.33 4.04
N ARG A 59 0.76 -8.04 5.15
CA ARG A 59 1.06 -9.49 5.12
C ARG A 59 -0.08 -10.28 4.47
N ARG A 60 -1.33 -9.95 4.80
CA ARG A 60 -2.51 -10.59 4.19
C ARG A 60 -2.62 -10.28 2.71
N ALA A 61 -2.40 -9.03 2.29
CA ALA A 61 -2.44 -8.64 0.89
C ALA A 61 -1.45 -9.46 0.04
N ARG A 62 -0.24 -9.71 0.56
CA ARG A 62 0.78 -10.54 -0.11
C ARG A 62 0.40 -12.01 -0.28
N THR A 63 -0.55 -12.51 0.51
CA THR A 63 -1.05 -13.90 0.36
C THR A 63 -2.14 -14.02 -0.70
N VAL A 64 -2.72 -12.90 -1.15
CA VAL A 64 -3.73 -12.89 -2.21
C VAL A 64 -3.03 -13.07 -3.56
N THR A 65 -3.47 -14.06 -4.33
CA THR A 65 -2.94 -14.33 -5.67
C THR A 65 -4.06 -14.25 -6.70
N GLY A 66 -3.81 -13.53 -7.80
CA GLY A 66 -4.75 -13.45 -8.93
C GLY A 66 -6.06 -12.69 -8.68
N ASP A 67 -6.22 -12.02 -7.54
CA ASP A 67 -7.41 -11.21 -7.23
C ASP A 67 -7.03 -9.74 -6.93
N PRO A 68 -6.99 -8.87 -7.96
CA PRO A 68 -6.70 -7.46 -7.78
C PRO A 68 -7.71 -6.74 -6.86
N ARG A 69 -8.97 -7.19 -6.81
CA ARG A 69 -10.00 -6.55 -5.98
C ARG A 69 -9.76 -6.83 -4.50
N ALA A 70 -9.44 -8.08 -4.14
CA ALA A 70 -9.09 -8.41 -2.77
C ALA A 70 -7.80 -7.71 -2.31
N THR A 71 -6.78 -7.63 -3.18
CA THR A 71 -5.54 -6.90 -2.90
C THR A 71 -5.80 -5.41 -2.69
N ALA A 72 -6.53 -4.76 -3.61
CA ALA A 72 -6.86 -3.34 -3.50
C ALA A 72 -7.65 -3.03 -2.22
N ARG A 73 -8.58 -3.90 -1.82
CA ARG A 73 -9.33 -3.72 -0.58
C ARG A 73 -8.42 -3.78 0.66
N LEU A 74 -7.57 -4.80 0.76
CA LEU A 74 -6.67 -4.96 1.92
C LEU A 74 -5.64 -3.83 2.03
N LEU A 75 -5.07 -3.40 0.89
CA LEU A 75 -4.11 -2.30 0.86
C LEU A 75 -4.79 -0.96 1.12
N GLY A 76 -6.01 -0.75 0.61
CA GLY A 76 -6.83 0.42 0.93
C GLY A 76 -7.11 0.53 2.42
N GLU A 77 -7.59 -0.55 3.04
CA GLU A 77 -7.80 -0.63 4.50
C GLU A 77 -6.49 -0.33 5.27
N ALA A 78 -5.33 -0.77 4.76
CA ALA A 78 -4.05 -0.51 5.39
C ALA A 78 -3.66 0.97 5.33
N VAL A 79 -3.79 1.60 4.16
CA VAL A 79 -3.44 3.01 3.96
C VAL A 79 -4.36 3.93 4.76
N GLU A 80 -5.64 3.60 4.90
CA GLU A 80 -6.62 4.38 5.69
C GLU A 80 -6.30 4.44 7.19
N LEU A 81 -5.48 3.53 7.72
CA LEU A 81 -5.05 3.56 9.13
C LEU A 81 -4.14 4.77 9.43
N TRP A 82 -3.50 5.32 8.41
CA TRP A 82 -2.54 6.41 8.58
C TRP A 82 -3.25 7.75 8.76
N ARG A 83 -2.89 8.45 9.84
CA ARG A 83 -3.36 9.80 10.13
C ARG A 83 -2.32 10.80 9.68
N GLY A 84 -2.45 11.28 8.44
CA GLY A 84 -1.52 12.22 7.83
C GLY A 84 -0.47 11.57 6.94
N THR A 85 0.52 12.37 6.54
CA THR A 85 1.59 12.00 5.60
C THR A 85 2.79 11.35 6.26
N GLU A 86 2.94 11.44 7.58
CA GLU A 86 4.12 10.97 8.31
C GLU A 86 3.75 10.17 9.57
N GLY A 87 4.44 9.06 9.78
CA GLY A 87 4.35 8.28 11.02
C GLY A 87 5.08 8.99 12.15
N PHE A 88 4.45 9.09 13.31
CA PHE A 88 4.99 9.81 14.47
C PHE A 88 5.29 11.30 14.20
N ALA A 89 4.42 12.01 13.47
CA ALA A 89 4.64 13.42 13.12
C ALA A 89 5.09 14.31 14.30
N ASP A 90 4.55 14.10 15.50
CA ASP A 90 4.90 14.87 16.71
C ASP A 90 6.27 14.52 17.32
N HIS A 91 6.87 13.39 16.93
CA HIS A 91 8.11 12.83 17.47
C HIS A 91 9.11 12.43 16.37
N ALA A 92 8.91 12.89 15.14
CA ALA A 92 9.69 12.46 13.97
C ALA A 92 11.19 12.80 14.11
N ASP A 93 11.54 13.85 14.87
CA ASP A 93 12.93 14.25 15.11
C ASP A 93 13.63 13.44 16.22
N GLU A 94 12.89 12.63 16.98
CA GLU A 94 13.45 11.89 18.11
C GLU A 94 14.25 10.67 17.63
N GLY A 95 15.51 10.57 18.06
CA GLY A 95 16.45 9.60 17.49
C GLY A 95 16.07 8.13 17.65
N PHE A 96 15.27 7.80 18.66
CA PHE A 96 14.76 6.44 18.84
C PHE A 96 13.54 6.13 17.95
N VAL A 97 12.82 7.15 17.46
CA VAL A 97 11.64 7.00 16.59
C VAL A 97 12.01 7.11 15.12
N ARG A 98 13.00 7.93 14.75
CA ARG A 98 13.40 8.22 13.36
C ARG A 98 13.53 6.98 12.47
N ALA A 99 14.21 5.94 12.97
CA ALA A 99 14.43 4.72 12.19
C ALA A 99 13.10 3.98 11.91
N GLU A 100 12.21 3.95 12.89
CA GLU A 100 10.93 3.27 12.80
C GLU A 100 9.92 4.06 11.96
N ALA A 101 9.86 5.39 12.15
CA ALA A 101 9.06 6.28 11.32
C ALA A 101 9.44 6.14 9.84
N ARG A 102 10.75 6.15 9.53
CA ARG A 102 11.23 5.93 8.16
C ARG A 102 10.85 4.55 7.64
N ARG A 103 10.98 3.50 8.45
CA ARG A 103 10.62 2.12 8.05
C ARG A 103 9.13 2.02 7.69
N LEU A 104 8.26 2.57 8.52
CA LEU A 104 6.82 2.56 8.28
C LEU A 104 6.45 3.40 7.05
N GLU A 105 7.09 4.56 6.86
CA GLU A 105 6.85 5.41 5.68
C GLU A 105 7.22 4.70 4.38
N GLU A 106 8.38 4.02 4.35
CA GLU A 106 8.77 3.18 3.21
C GLU A 106 7.75 2.09 2.90
N GLN A 107 7.19 1.46 3.94
CA GLN A 107 6.15 0.44 3.77
C GLN A 107 4.84 1.04 3.27
N ARG A 108 4.45 2.22 3.74
CA ARG A 108 3.27 2.96 3.27
C ARG A 108 3.40 3.31 1.79
N LEU A 109 4.53 3.86 1.37
CA LEU A 109 4.77 4.22 -0.03
C LEU A 109 4.74 2.98 -0.93
N THR A 110 5.33 1.87 -0.49
CA THR A 110 5.24 0.59 -1.20
C THR A 110 3.79 0.10 -1.29
N ALA A 111 3.00 0.21 -0.22
CA ALA A 111 1.60 -0.18 -0.21
C ALA A 111 0.74 0.69 -1.15
N LEU A 112 1.03 1.99 -1.25
CA LEU A 112 0.39 2.90 -2.21
C LEU A 112 0.72 2.53 -3.66
N GLU A 113 1.98 2.17 -3.94
CA GLU A 113 2.39 1.67 -5.26
C GLU A 113 1.62 0.39 -5.64
N GLU A 114 1.58 -0.60 -4.74
CA GLU A 114 0.85 -1.86 -4.96
C GLU A 114 -0.67 -1.65 -5.09
N LEU A 115 -1.24 -0.75 -4.29
CA LEU A 115 -2.67 -0.39 -4.35
C LEU A 115 -3.02 0.27 -5.68
N ALA A 116 -2.18 1.18 -6.16
CA ALA A 116 -2.36 1.84 -7.44
C ALA A 116 -2.35 0.83 -8.59
N GLU A 117 -1.39 -0.09 -8.60
CA GLU A 117 -1.31 -1.16 -9.61
C GLU A 117 -2.55 -2.06 -9.58
N ALA A 118 -2.99 -2.48 -8.40
CA ALA A 118 -4.20 -3.29 -8.24
C ALA A 118 -5.45 -2.57 -8.76
N ARG A 119 -5.60 -1.28 -8.46
CA ARG A 119 -6.73 -0.45 -8.94
C ARG A 119 -6.68 -0.13 -10.42
N LEU A 120 -5.47 0.06 -10.98
CA LEU A 120 -5.30 0.18 -12.43
C LEU A 120 -5.76 -1.08 -13.15
N ALA A 121 -5.48 -2.28 -12.62
CA ALA A 121 -5.97 -3.54 -13.17
C ALA A 121 -7.51 -3.68 -13.08
N LEU A 122 -8.15 -2.99 -12.13
CA LEU A 122 -9.62 -2.94 -11.98
C LEU A 122 -10.30 -1.89 -12.87
N GLY A 123 -9.53 -1.06 -13.58
CA GLY A 123 -10.08 0.03 -14.40
C GLY A 123 -10.38 1.31 -13.63
N GLU A 124 -9.96 1.42 -12.36
CA GLU A 124 -10.27 2.55 -11.46
C GLU A 124 -9.33 3.76 -11.68
N HIS A 125 -9.07 4.10 -12.94
CA HIS A 125 -8.03 5.07 -13.33
C HIS A 125 -8.26 6.47 -12.75
N ALA A 126 -9.52 6.93 -12.70
CA ALA A 126 -9.92 8.21 -12.13
C ALA A 126 -9.51 8.34 -10.66
N LEU A 127 -9.78 7.29 -9.88
CA LEU A 127 -9.46 7.24 -8.46
C LEU A 127 -7.94 7.26 -8.24
N VAL A 128 -7.21 6.45 -9.00
CA VAL A 128 -5.74 6.38 -8.91
C VAL A 128 -5.09 7.72 -9.23
N ALA A 129 -5.54 8.43 -10.27
CA ALA A 129 -4.99 9.74 -10.61
C ALA A 129 -5.24 10.78 -9.50
N ALA A 130 -6.44 10.77 -8.89
CA ALA A 130 -6.77 11.68 -7.82
C ALA A 130 -5.94 11.39 -6.55
N GLU A 131 -5.94 10.14 -6.10
CA GLU A 131 -5.28 9.75 -4.84
C GLU A 131 -3.76 9.81 -4.91
N LEU A 132 -3.15 9.56 -6.08
CA LEU A 132 -1.69 9.63 -6.21
C LEU A 132 -1.16 11.07 -6.36
N SER A 133 -2.00 12.07 -6.64
CA SER A 133 -1.54 13.44 -6.91
C SER A 133 -0.68 14.04 -5.79
N GLU A 134 -1.12 13.89 -4.53
CA GLU A 134 -0.41 14.39 -3.34
C GLU A 134 0.85 13.55 -3.02
N PRO A 135 0.81 12.21 -2.89
CA PRO A 135 2.00 11.39 -2.66
C PRO A 135 3.09 11.60 -3.73
N VAL A 136 2.67 11.80 -4.97
CA VAL A 136 3.57 12.07 -6.09
C VAL A 136 4.26 13.43 -5.94
N ALA A 137 3.55 14.45 -5.48
CA ALA A 137 4.12 15.77 -5.20
C ALA A 137 5.11 15.71 -4.01
N ALA A 138 4.79 14.95 -2.97
CA ALA A 138 5.64 14.76 -1.79
C ALA A 138 6.90 13.92 -2.07
N HIS A 139 6.80 12.92 -2.96
CA HIS A 139 7.91 12.02 -3.31
C HIS A 139 8.22 12.04 -4.81
N PRO A 140 8.74 13.16 -5.34
CA PRO A 140 8.89 13.36 -6.78
C PRO A 140 9.87 12.39 -7.45
N LEU A 141 10.85 11.87 -6.69
CA LEU A 141 11.89 10.94 -7.18
C LEU A 141 11.46 9.47 -7.12
N ARG A 142 10.27 9.12 -6.60
CA ARG A 142 9.77 7.75 -6.65
C ARG A 142 9.17 7.44 -8.01
N GLU A 143 9.97 6.79 -8.84
CA GLU A 143 9.61 6.47 -10.22
C GLU A 143 8.35 5.60 -10.34
N ARG A 144 8.12 4.66 -9.41
CA ARG A 144 6.95 3.77 -9.44
C ARG A 144 5.63 4.50 -9.18
N LEU A 145 5.56 5.32 -8.14
CA LEU A 145 4.40 6.19 -7.88
C LEU A 145 4.13 7.11 -9.08
N ARG A 146 5.20 7.72 -9.63
CA ARG A 146 5.10 8.58 -10.82
C ARG A 146 4.58 7.81 -12.03
N ALA A 147 5.09 6.60 -12.28
CA ALA A 147 4.66 5.75 -13.39
C ALA A 147 3.16 5.42 -13.28
N ALA A 148 2.70 4.97 -12.11
CA ALA A 148 1.30 4.66 -11.88
C ALA A 148 0.38 5.88 -12.09
N HIS A 149 0.76 7.06 -11.60
CA HIS A 149 0.00 8.30 -11.78
C HIS A 149 -0.07 8.73 -13.25
N VAL A 150 1.05 8.73 -13.97
CA VAL A 150 1.10 9.04 -15.41
C VAL A 150 0.25 8.04 -16.20
N ARG A 151 0.31 6.75 -15.86
CA ARG A 151 -0.48 5.70 -16.52
C ARG A 151 -1.98 5.91 -16.29
N ALA A 152 -2.37 6.28 -15.07
CA ALA A 152 -3.75 6.61 -14.72
C ALA A 152 -4.27 7.83 -15.50
N LEU A 153 -3.48 8.90 -15.63
CA LEU A 153 -3.81 10.08 -16.43
C LEU A 153 -3.95 9.74 -17.92
N TYR A 154 -3.01 8.95 -18.44
CA TYR A 154 -3.01 8.53 -19.84
C TYR A 154 -4.27 7.71 -20.17
N LEU A 155 -4.65 6.75 -19.32
CA LEU A 155 -5.83 5.91 -19.51
C LEU A 155 -7.15 6.69 -19.40
N GLN A 156 -7.14 7.85 -18.74
CA GLN A 156 -8.28 8.79 -18.73
C GLN A 156 -8.33 9.73 -19.94
N GLY A 157 -7.36 9.66 -20.85
CA GLY A 157 -7.26 10.56 -22.00
C GLY A 157 -6.63 11.93 -21.68
N ARG A 158 -6.10 12.14 -20.48
CA ARG A 158 -5.37 13.36 -20.06
C ARG A 158 -3.89 13.26 -20.47
N GLN A 159 -3.67 13.12 -21.77
CA GLN A 159 -2.34 12.80 -22.31
C GLN A 159 -1.34 13.93 -22.16
N ASP A 160 -1.78 15.18 -22.28
CA ASP A 160 -0.98 16.38 -22.07
C ASP A 160 -0.38 16.42 -20.66
N GLU A 161 -1.21 16.18 -19.64
CA GLU A 161 -0.77 16.14 -18.25
C GLU A 161 0.16 14.95 -17.96
N ALA A 162 -0.15 13.77 -18.53
CA ALA A 162 0.70 12.59 -18.41
C ALA A 162 2.11 12.85 -18.99
N LEU A 163 2.19 13.54 -20.13
CA LEU A 163 3.46 13.86 -20.79
C LEU A 163 4.24 14.96 -20.07
N ALA A 164 3.55 15.98 -19.56
CA ALA A 164 4.16 16.99 -18.69
C ALA A 164 4.80 16.33 -17.46
N GLY A 165 4.07 15.43 -16.80
CA GLY A 165 4.58 14.68 -15.65
C GLY A 165 5.80 13.80 -15.96
N LEU A 166 5.83 13.14 -17.12
CA LEU A 166 7.02 12.38 -17.57
C LEU A 166 8.23 13.29 -17.85
N GLY A 167 8.00 14.49 -18.38
CA GLY A 167 9.04 15.49 -18.60
C GLY A 167 9.66 15.94 -17.29
N GLU A 168 8.82 16.32 -16.32
CA GLU A 168 9.25 16.79 -15.00
C GLU A 168 10.11 15.76 -14.26
N VAL A 169 9.69 14.49 -14.24
CA VAL A 169 10.44 13.44 -13.53
C VAL A 169 11.81 13.22 -14.17
N ARG A 170 11.88 13.19 -15.50
CA ARG A 170 13.15 13.05 -16.21
C ARG A 170 14.09 14.20 -15.88
N ASP A 171 13.57 15.43 -15.89
CA ASP A 171 14.38 16.61 -15.63
C ASP A 171 14.87 16.61 -14.17
N ARG A 172 14.03 16.28 -13.20
CA ARG A 172 14.47 16.08 -11.80
C ARG A 172 15.51 14.97 -11.62
N LEU A 173 15.30 13.79 -12.22
CA LEU A 173 16.28 12.69 -12.12
C LEU A 173 17.64 13.06 -12.72
N ARG A 174 17.64 13.80 -13.82
CA ARG A 174 18.87 14.29 -14.44
C ARG A 174 19.52 15.37 -13.59
N ASP A 175 18.75 16.34 -13.11
CA ASP A 175 19.29 17.54 -12.48
C ASP A 175 19.71 17.26 -11.01
N ASP A 176 18.97 16.42 -10.28
CA ASP A 176 19.24 16.11 -8.87
C ASP A 176 20.19 14.92 -8.69
N LEU A 177 20.08 13.90 -9.54
CA LEU A 177 20.80 12.62 -9.39
C LEU A 177 21.76 12.30 -10.55
N GLY A 178 21.70 13.03 -11.66
CA GLY A 178 22.52 12.75 -12.84
C GLY A 178 22.17 11.44 -13.55
N ILE A 179 21.00 10.86 -13.28
CA ILE A 179 20.59 9.55 -13.81
C ILE A 179 19.47 9.68 -14.84
N ASN A 180 19.39 8.69 -15.73
CA ASN A 180 18.29 8.56 -16.69
C ASN A 180 17.11 7.78 -16.06
N PRO A 181 15.86 8.05 -16.50
CA PRO A 181 14.69 7.36 -15.99
C PRO A 181 14.74 5.86 -16.27
N GLY A 182 14.19 5.08 -15.34
CA GLY A 182 14.12 3.63 -15.40
C GLY A 182 13.32 3.08 -16.59
N PRO A 183 13.38 1.76 -16.81
CA PRO A 183 12.78 1.12 -17.98
C PRO A 183 11.26 1.28 -18.04
N GLU A 184 10.58 1.33 -16.90
CA GLU A 184 9.12 1.47 -16.82
C GLU A 184 8.63 2.83 -17.33
N LEU A 185 9.25 3.93 -16.86
CA LEU A 185 8.97 5.28 -17.37
C LEU A 185 9.38 5.46 -18.84
N SER A 186 10.49 4.83 -19.23
CA SER A 186 10.97 4.83 -20.62
C SER A 186 10.03 4.07 -21.56
N ALA A 187 9.44 2.95 -21.10
CA ALA A 187 8.47 2.17 -21.85
C ALA A 187 7.15 2.95 -22.06
N LEU A 188 6.67 3.66 -21.03
CA LEU A 188 5.49 4.53 -21.15
C LEU A 188 5.68 5.64 -22.19
N ARG A 189 6.90 6.19 -22.31
CA ARG A 189 7.21 7.17 -23.37
C ARG A 189 7.28 6.53 -24.76
N SER A 190 7.76 5.29 -24.83
CA SER A 190 7.99 4.57 -26.09
C SER A 190 6.73 3.95 -26.68
N SER A 191 5.75 3.55 -25.86
CA SER A 191 4.46 3.00 -26.31
C SER A 191 3.68 3.98 -27.21
N ARG A 192 3.95 5.29 -27.11
CA ARG A 192 3.44 6.30 -28.03
C ARG A 192 4.10 6.24 -29.42
N ARG A 193 5.39 5.94 -29.51
CA ARG A 193 6.14 6.02 -30.77
C ARG A 193 5.73 4.91 -31.76
N SER A 194 5.12 3.82 -31.31
CA SER A 194 4.58 2.76 -32.17
C SER A 194 3.14 3.00 -32.65
N VAL A 195 2.44 4.06 -32.20
CA VAL A 195 1.06 4.38 -32.62
C VAL A 195 1.08 5.37 -33.79
N VAL A 196 1.79 5.01 -34.87
CA VAL A 196 1.55 5.55 -36.22
C VAL A 196 1.44 4.34 -37.16
N GLY A 197 0.29 3.66 -37.07
CA GLY A 197 -0.08 2.54 -37.94
C GLY A 197 -1.41 1.96 -37.47
N PRO A 198 -2.41 1.79 -38.35
CA PRO A 198 -3.68 1.20 -37.96
C PRO A 198 -3.44 -0.27 -37.64
N GLN A 199 -4.32 -0.85 -36.83
CA GLN A 199 -4.34 -2.27 -36.41
C GLN A 199 -3.51 -2.57 -35.16
N PHE A 200 -4.03 -2.28 -33.96
CA PHE A 200 -3.77 -3.16 -32.82
C PHE A 200 -4.96 -3.13 -31.84
N THR A 201 -5.71 -4.23 -31.84
CA THR A 201 -6.75 -4.57 -30.88
C THR A 201 -6.12 -5.07 -29.57
N ALA A 202 -6.57 -4.47 -28.46
CA ALA A 202 -6.89 -5.06 -27.15
C ALA A 202 -5.98 -6.09 -26.42
N SER A 203 -4.80 -6.51 -26.90
CA SER A 203 -4.10 -7.68 -26.29
C SER A 203 -2.95 -7.36 -25.31
N CYS A 204 -2.43 -6.13 -25.25
CA CYS A 204 -1.22 -5.85 -24.43
C CYS A 204 -1.46 -5.32 -23.00
N LEU A 205 -2.70 -5.07 -22.57
CA LEU A 205 -2.93 -4.38 -21.28
C LEU A 205 -3.05 -5.31 -20.06
N VAL A 206 -2.94 -6.63 -20.22
CA VAL A 206 -3.04 -7.62 -19.12
C VAL A 206 -1.78 -8.51 -19.06
N ALA A 207 -0.60 -7.94 -19.24
CA ALA A 207 0.63 -8.60 -18.82
C ALA A 207 1.02 -8.05 -17.43
N GLY A 208 0.25 -8.48 -16.43
CA GLY A 208 0.67 -8.39 -15.04
C GLY A 208 2.03 -9.07 -14.87
N THR A 209 2.88 -8.43 -14.07
CA THR A 209 4.20 -8.90 -13.65
C THR A 209 4.17 -10.36 -13.21
N GLY A 210 4.65 -11.24 -14.09
CA GLY A 210 5.06 -12.61 -13.80
C GLY A 210 6.37 -12.87 -14.54
N ALA A 211 7.50 -12.77 -13.83
CA ALA A 211 8.83 -13.03 -14.36
C ALA A 211 9.00 -14.54 -14.65
N SER A 212 8.47 -15.05 -15.77
CA SER A 212 8.82 -16.37 -16.33
C SER A 212 8.34 -16.64 -17.77
N HIS A 213 7.78 -15.68 -18.51
CA HIS A 213 7.31 -15.94 -19.89
C HIS A 213 7.66 -14.80 -20.85
N LEU A 214 8.95 -14.66 -21.16
CA LEU A 214 9.47 -13.81 -22.24
C LEU A 214 10.15 -14.69 -23.30
N LEU A 215 9.39 -15.54 -24.01
CA LEU A 215 9.93 -16.19 -25.22
C LEU A 215 8.91 -16.63 -26.29
N ALA A 216 7.67 -16.13 -26.33
CA ALA A 216 6.65 -16.73 -27.22
C ALA A 216 5.98 -15.81 -28.26
N CYS A 217 6.43 -14.57 -28.50
CA CYS A 217 5.71 -13.68 -29.43
C CYS A 217 6.58 -13.04 -30.53
N MET A 218 7.70 -13.65 -30.93
CA MET A 218 8.54 -13.11 -32.02
C MET A 218 8.33 -13.73 -33.41
N ASP A 219 7.37 -14.64 -33.63
CA ASP A 219 7.08 -15.14 -34.97
C ASP A 219 5.56 -15.13 -35.28
N ASN A 220 5.13 -14.08 -36.00
CA ASN A 220 4.21 -14.08 -37.16
C ASN A 220 3.55 -12.71 -37.38
#